data_AF-A0A1V9K2K7-F1
#
_entry.id   AF-A0A1V9K2K7-F1
#
_cell.length_a   1.000
_cell.length_b   1.000
_cell.length_c   1.000
_cell.angle_alpha   90.00
_cell.angle_beta   90.00
_cell.angle_gamma   90.00
#
_symmetry.space_group_name_H-M   'P 1'
#
loop_
_entity.id
_entity.type
_entity.pdbx_description
1 polymer ?
#
loop_
_entity_poly.entity_id
_entity_poly.type
_entity_poly.pdbx_seq_one_letter_code
_entity_poly.pdbx_strand_id
1 'polypeptide(L)'
;MWGRAVAGVLLAAVTVTVSGCDVGGEGGSGQAEPSVAHATDTFQDAVARTVKDPCPKAAGTCWDEMTSVMGPARSLRKAMRAYTGASLVFWSPAFDLMDTMESGYAEGEDKGANAFDSNRQAVLGSARYLSKWLDEHPVN
;
A
#
# COMPACT_ATOMS: atom_id res chain seq x y z
N MET A 1 11.32 63.97 16.41
CA MET A 1 11.10 63.30 15.11
C MET A 1 10.04 62.23 15.38
N TRP A 2 8.76 62.40 15.03
CA TRP A 2 8.18 62.18 13.68
C TRP A 2 8.62 60.79 13.16
N GLY A 3 7.81 59.76 12.94
CA GLY A 3 6.38 59.62 12.69
C GLY A 3 6.19 58.73 11.45
N ARG A 4 5.28 57.75 11.53
CA ARG A 4 4.58 57.03 10.43
C ARG A 4 5.35 55.95 9.63
N ALA A 5 4.75 54.75 9.53
CA ALA A 5 4.16 54.24 8.28
C ALA A 5 3.34 52.95 8.52
N VAL A 6 2.15 52.91 7.93
CA VAL A 6 1.21 51.78 7.81
C VAL A 6 1.24 51.34 6.35
N ALA A 7 1.36 50.03 6.08
CA ALA A 7 0.95 49.31 4.86
C ALA A 7 1.39 47.85 5.04
N GLY A 8 0.58 46.79 4.94
CA GLY A 8 -0.61 46.60 4.12
C GLY A 8 -0.23 46.01 2.77
N VAL A 9 0.03 44.69 2.69
CA VAL A 9 -0.05 43.91 1.44
C VAL A 9 -0.58 42.50 1.75
N LEU A 10 -1.85 42.29 1.40
CA LEU A 10 -2.46 41.00 1.06
C LEU A 10 -1.95 40.54 -0.31
N LEU A 11 -1.91 39.21 -0.55
CA LEU A 11 -1.92 38.45 -1.83
C LEU A 11 -0.85 37.33 -1.82
N ALA A 12 -1.08 36.11 -2.29
CA ALA A 12 -2.24 35.48 -2.92
C ALA A 12 -2.11 33.96 -2.73
N ALA A 13 -3.21 33.29 -2.38
CA ALA A 13 -3.32 31.84 -2.47
C ALA A 13 -3.41 31.45 -3.96
N VAL A 14 -2.48 30.62 -4.42
CA VAL A 14 -2.60 29.93 -5.70
C VAL A 14 -3.49 28.72 -5.47
N THR A 15 -4.77 28.84 -5.79
CA THR A 15 -5.68 27.70 -5.92
C THR A 15 -5.62 27.20 -7.36
N VAL A 16 -4.97 26.05 -7.56
CA VAL A 16 -5.11 25.29 -8.81
C VAL A 16 -6.50 24.69 -8.80
N THR A 17 -7.37 25.28 -9.60
CA THR A 17 -8.75 24.84 -9.82
C THR A 17 -8.74 23.71 -10.85
N VAL A 18 -8.85 22.47 -10.37
CA VAL A 18 -9.27 21.36 -11.22
C VAL A 18 -10.79 21.30 -11.14
N SER A 19 -11.44 21.68 -12.24
CA SER A 19 -12.90 21.74 -12.35
C SER A 19 -13.50 20.34 -12.32
N GLY A 20 -14.38 20.07 -11.36
CA GLY A 20 -15.16 18.83 -11.29
C GLY A 20 -16.07 18.78 -10.06
N CYS A 21 -17.21 19.46 -10.15
CA CYS A 21 -18.49 19.29 -9.44
C CYS A 21 -18.56 19.21 -7.89
N ASP A 22 -19.38 20.13 -7.37
CA ASP A 22 -20.12 20.13 -6.09
C ASP A 22 -19.35 20.23 -4.76
N VAL A 23 -19.20 21.47 -4.30
CA VAL A 23 -18.88 21.81 -2.91
C VAL A 23 -20.17 21.96 -2.11
N GLY A 24 -20.40 21.02 -1.20
CA GLY A 24 -21.31 21.16 -0.08
C GLY A 24 -20.75 20.41 1.12
N GLY A 25 -20.30 21.15 2.14
CA GLY A 25 -20.09 20.60 3.50
C GLY A 25 -18.66 20.68 4.03
N GLU A 26 -18.43 21.66 4.90
CA GLU A 26 -17.32 21.70 5.87
C GLU A 26 -17.30 20.45 6.76
N GLY A 27 -16.11 19.90 7.06
CA GLY A 27 -15.94 18.99 8.20
C GLY A 27 -14.87 17.92 8.06
N GLY A 28 -13.69 18.16 8.64
CA GLY A 28 -12.77 17.12 9.13
C GLY A 28 -11.88 16.44 8.08
N SER A 29 -10.64 16.92 7.93
CA SER A 29 -9.58 16.17 7.24
C SER A 29 -9.04 15.03 8.13
N GLY A 30 -9.90 14.08 8.48
CA GLY A 30 -9.47 12.71 8.68
C GLY A 30 -9.39 12.08 7.30
N GLN A 31 -8.20 11.74 6.80
CA GLN A 31 -8.10 10.87 5.63
C GLN A 31 -8.94 9.63 5.91
N ALA A 32 -10.03 9.45 5.18
CA ALA A 32 -10.79 8.21 5.22
C ALA A 32 -9.78 7.09 4.95
N GLU A 33 -9.70 6.12 5.86
CA GLU A 33 -8.90 4.92 5.61
C GLU A 33 -9.39 4.30 4.29
N PRO A 34 -8.48 3.84 3.43
CA PRO A 34 -8.88 3.21 2.18
C PRO A 34 -9.80 2.03 2.50
N SER A 35 -10.89 1.90 1.74
CA SER A 35 -11.78 0.75 1.85
C SER A 35 -11.00 -0.55 1.57
N VAL A 36 -11.50 -1.67 2.09
CA VAL A 36 -10.88 -2.98 1.81
C VAL A 36 -10.81 -3.23 0.31
N ALA A 37 -11.88 -2.95 -0.43
CA ALA A 37 -11.91 -3.09 -1.89
C ALA A 37 -10.78 -2.30 -2.57
N HIS A 38 -10.63 -1.00 -2.25
CA HIS A 38 -9.58 -0.18 -2.85
C HIS A 38 -8.16 -0.65 -2.48
N ALA A 39 -7.98 -1.08 -1.23
CA ALA A 39 -6.70 -1.62 -0.77
C ALA A 39 -6.37 -2.97 -1.44
N THR A 40 -7.39 -3.81 -1.68
CA THR A 40 -7.27 -5.06 -2.44
C THR A 40 -6.84 -4.77 -3.86
N ASP A 41 -7.53 -3.88 -4.58
CA ASP A 41 -7.16 -3.51 -5.96
C ASP A 41 -5.71 -3.02 -6.04
N THR A 42 -5.33 -2.11 -5.14
CA THR A 42 -3.97 -1.55 -5.09
C THR A 42 -2.91 -2.63 -4.85
N PHE A 43 -3.21 -3.60 -3.96
CA PHE A 43 -2.32 -4.71 -3.68
C PHE A 43 -2.21 -5.67 -4.87
N GLN A 44 -3.34 -6.05 -5.47
CA GLN A 44 -3.36 -6.97 -6.61
C GLN A 44 -2.70 -6.36 -7.86
N ASP A 45 -2.85 -5.05 -8.08
CA ASP A 45 -2.12 -4.31 -9.12
C ASP A 45 -0.60 -4.36 -8.91
N ALA A 46 -0.13 -4.19 -7.66
CA ALA A 46 1.28 -4.31 -7.35
C ALA A 46 1.79 -5.73 -7.63
N VAL A 47 1.03 -6.76 -7.23
CA VAL A 47 1.36 -8.16 -7.52
C VAL A 47 1.41 -8.42 -9.02
N ALA A 48 0.44 -7.94 -9.80
CA ALA A 48 0.38 -8.14 -11.25
C ALA A 48 1.61 -7.57 -11.97
N ARG A 49 2.14 -6.43 -11.51
CA ARG A 49 3.37 -5.84 -12.05
C ARG A 49 4.58 -6.76 -11.85
N THR A 50 4.72 -7.38 -10.69
CA THR A 50 5.83 -8.31 -10.41
C THR A 50 5.79 -9.60 -11.24
N VAL A 51 4.61 -10.01 -11.72
CA VAL A 51 4.47 -11.19 -12.60
C VAL A 51 4.90 -10.86 -14.03
N LYS A 52 4.65 -9.64 -14.49
CA LYS A 52 4.98 -9.19 -15.83
C LYS A 52 6.49 -9.07 -16.05
N ASP A 53 7.21 -8.63 -15.02
CA ASP A 53 8.67 -8.41 -15.07
C ASP A 53 9.38 -9.36 -14.09
N PRO A 54 9.61 -10.63 -14.48
CA PRO A 54 10.18 -11.63 -13.57
C PRO A 54 11.65 -11.32 -13.26
N CYS A 55 11.97 -11.29 -11.97
CA CYS A 55 13.31 -10.99 -11.49
C CYS A 55 14.38 -11.95 -12.03
N PRO A 56 15.57 -11.44 -12.45
CA PRO A 56 16.73 -12.28 -12.71
C PRO A 56 17.12 -13.13 -11.49
N LYS A 57 17.72 -14.31 -11.67
CA LYS A 57 17.98 -15.25 -10.56
C LYS A 57 19.04 -14.78 -9.54
N ALA A 58 19.94 -13.88 -9.95
CA ALA A 58 21.06 -13.43 -9.13
C ALA A 58 20.59 -12.64 -7.90
N ALA A 59 21.32 -12.71 -6.79
CA ALA A 59 21.02 -11.90 -5.60
C ALA A 59 21.08 -10.39 -5.91
N GLY A 60 20.32 -9.60 -5.17
CA GLY A 60 20.24 -8.14 -5.31
C GLY A 60 19.47 -7.64 -6.53
N THR A 61 18.91 -8.50 -7.39
CA THR A 61 18.24 -8.08 -8.64
C THR A 61 16.72 -8.06 -8.56
N CYS A 62 16.13 -8.35 -7.40
CA CYS A 62 14.68 -8.44 -7.20
C CYS A 62 14.18 -7.59 -6.02
N TRP A 63 15.07 -6.78 -5.44
CA TRP A 63 14.77 -6.04 -4.22
C TRP A 63 13.67 -4.99 -4.45
N ASP A 64 13.66 -4.34 -5.60
CA ASP A 64 12.68 -3.32 -5.94
C ASP A 64 11.27 -3.94 -6.10
N GLU A 65 11.18 -5.10 -6.75
CA GLU A 65 9.93 -5.85 -6.89
C GLU A 65 9.42 -6.33 -5.53
N MET A 66 10.30 -6.86 -4.67
CA MET A 66 9.96 -7.25 -3.29
C MET A 66 9.46 -6.05 -2.49
N THR A 67 10.12 -4.90 -2.61
CA THR A 67 9.72 -3.64 -1.94
C THR A 67 8.36 -3.16 -2.44
N SER A 68 8.10 -3.28 -3.74
CA SER A 68 6.90 -2.74 -4.41
C SER A 68 5.59 -3.31 -3.87
N VAL A 69 5.59 -4.54 -3.36
CA VAL A 69 4.40 -5.20 -2.82
C VAL A 69 4.19 -4.95 -1.32
N MET A 70 5.22 -4.54 -0.58
CA MET A 70 5.14 -4.40 0.88
C MET A 70 4.29 -3.21 1.31
N GLY A 71 4.43 -2.06 0.64
CA GLY A 71 3.60 -0.88 0.92
C GLY A 71 2.10 -1.18 0.78
N PRO A 72 1.66 -1.69 -0.38
CA PRO A 72 0.28 -2.11 -0.61
C PRO A 72 -0.21 -3.18 0.37
N ALA A 73 0.60 -4.20 0.69
CA ALA A 73 0.23 -5.24 1.66
C ALA A 73 -0.03 -4.67 3.06
N ARG A 74 0.78 -3.71 3.52
CA ARG A 74 0.58 -3.03 4.81
C ARG A 74 -0.70 -2.20 4.83
N SER A 75 -0.98 -1.49 3.74
CA SER A 75 -2.24 -0.74 3.58
C SER A 75 -3.46 -1.67 3.59
N LEU A 76 -3.38 -2.81 2.91
CA LEU A 76 -4.42 -3.84 2.92
C LEU A 76 -4.64 -4.41 4.33
N ARG A 77 -3.56 -4.74 5.06
CA ARG A 77 -3.65 -5.21 6.46
C ARG A 77 -4.42 -4.22 7.33
N LYS A 78 -4.14 -2.92 7.18
CA LYS A 78 -4.79 -1.84 7.92
C LYS A 78 -6.28 -1.78 7.59
N ALA A 79 -6.64 -1.80 6.30
CA ALA A 79 -8.03 -1.78 5.85
C ALA A 79 -8.81 -3.00 6.37
N MET A 80 -8.25 -4.21 6.28
CA MET A 80 -8.88 -5.44 6.77
C MET A 80 -9.16 -5.41 8.28
N ARG A 81 -8.24 -4.84 9.08
CA ARG A 81 -8.43 -4.71 10.54
C ARG A 81 -9.48 -3.67 10.92
N ALA A 82 -9.64 -2.62 10.11
CA ALA A 82 -10.65 -1.59 10.31
C ALA A 82 -12.04 -2.03 9.83
N TYR A 83 -12.11 -3.01 8.92
CA TYR A 83 -13.35 -3.50 8.35
C TYR A 83 -14.16 -4.35 9.33
N THR A 84 -15.38 -3.90 9.63
CA THR A 84 -16.27 -4.52 10.61
C THR A 84 -17.20 -5.59 10.02
N GLY A 85 -17.26 -5.70 8.68
CA GLY A 85 -18.13 -6.67 7.99
C GLY A 85 -17.62 -8.11 7.99
N ALA A 86 -16.40 -8.35 8.49
CA ALA A 86 -15.83 -9.69 8.65
C ALA A 86 -15.01 -9.77 9.94
N SER A 87 -14.96 -10.97 10.54
CA SER A 87 -14.21 -11.18 11.77
C SER A 87 -12.70 -11.25 11.51
N LEU A 88 -11.89 -10.96 12.53
CA LEU A 88 -10.44 -11.16 12.43
C LEU A 88 -10.05 -12.63 12.19
N VAL A 89 -10.91 -13.58 12.58
CA VAL A 89 -10.71 -15.02 12.33
C VAL A 89 -10.85 -15.32 10.84
N PHE A 90 -11.81 -14.70 10.15
CA PHE A 90 -11.95 -14.81 8.69
C PHE A 90 -10.68 -14.34 7.97
N TRP A 91 -10.06 -13.26 8.47
CA TRP A 91 -8.84 -12.69 7.90
C TRP A 91 -7.54 -13.41 8.29
N SER A 92 -7.56 -14.37 9.21
CA SER A 92 -6.34 -15.00 9.73
C SER A 92 -5.43 -15.55 8.62
N PRO A 93 -5.93 -16.29 7.61
CA PRO A 93 -5.06 -16.81 6.55
C PRO A 93 -4.35 -15.72 5.75
N ALA A 94 -5.04 -14.60 5.51
CA ALA A 94 -4.45 -13.45 4.85
C ALA A 94 -3.39 -12.76 5.71
N PHE A 95 -3.64 -12.63 7.02
CA PHE A 95 -2.64 -12.08 7.95
C PHE A 95 -1.39 -12.95 8.05
N ASP A 96 -1.53 -14.28 8.07
CA ASP A 96 -0.38 -15.19 8.10
C ASP A 96 0.51 -15.05 6.84
N LEU A 97 -0.11 -14.88 5.67
CA LEU A 97 0.61 -14.59 4.43
C LEU A 97 1.36 -13.26 4.49
N MET A 98 0.71 -12.21 5.00
CA MET A 98 1.36 -10.91 5.16
C MET A 98 2.49 -10.96 6.20
N ASP A 99 2.37 -11.76 7.26
CA ASP A 99 3.42 -11.94 8.27
C ASP A 99 4.63 -12.67 7.67
N THR A 100 4.38 -13.63 6.78
CA THR A 100 5.43 -14.29 5.99
C THR A 100 6.14 -13.31 5.06
N MET A 101 5.39 -12.40 4.42
CA MET A 101 5.96 -11.34 3.59
C MET A 101 6.86 -10.40 4.41
N GLU A 102 6.38 -9.90 5.55
CA GLU A 102 7.17 -9.02 6.42
C GLU A 102 8.43 -9.71 6.92
N SER A 103 8.34 -11.00 7.29
CA SER A 103 9.48 -11.78 7.75
C SER A 103 10.54 -11.95 6.66
N GLY A 104 10.13 -12.30 5.43
CA GLY A 104 11.05 -12.39 4.29
C GLY A 104 11.67 -11.04 3.92
N TYR A 105 10.90 -9.96 4.01
CA TYR A 105 11.37 -8.60 3.72
C TYR A 105 12.35 -8.09 4.80
N ALA A 106 12.17 -8.52 6.06
CA ALA A 106 13.03 -8.12 7.19
C ALA A 106 14.49 -8.59 7.07
N GLU A 107 14.80 -9.53 6.19
CA GLU A 107 16.17 -9.90 5.82
C GLU A 107 16.97 -8.70 5.27
N GLY A 108 16.29 -7.66 4.77
CA GLY A 108 16.92 -6.38 4.40
C GLY A 108 17.68 -6.39 3.07
N GLU A 109 17.72 -7.53 2.37
CA GLU A 109 18.31 -7.68 1.04
C GLU A 109 17.59 -8.77 0.23
N ASP A 110 17.81 -8.78 -1.09
CA ASP A 110 17.39 -9.89 -1.95
C ASP A 110 18.47 -10.97 -1.99
N LYS A 111 18.20 -12.13 -1.38
CA LYS A 111 19.15 -13.26 -1.32
C LYS A 111 19.29 -14.03 -2.64
N GLY A 112 18.55 -13.68 -3.68
CA GLY A 112 18.56 -14.36 -4.97
C GLY A 112 17.65 -15.59 -5.02
N ALA A 113 17.30 -16.07 -6.22
CA ALA A 113 16.30 -17.13 -6.40
C ALA A 113 16.83 -18.54 -6.13
N ASN A 114 18.16 -18.75 -6.19
CA ASN A 114 18.78 -20.06 -6.00
C ASN A 114 19.40 -20.24 -4.61
N ALA A 115 19.33 -19.22 -3.75
CA ALA A 115 19.78 -19.34 -2.38
C ALA A 115 18.87 -20.34 -1.64
N PHE A 116 19.47 -21.23 -0.86
CA PHE A 116 18.73 -22.19 -0.04
C PHE A 116 17.78 -21.48 0.93
N ASP A 117 18.15 -20.29 1.36
CA ASP A 117 17.41 -19.37 2.24
C ASP A 117 16.80 -18.18 1.46
N SER A 118 16.47 -18.35 0.18
CA SER A 118 15.86 -17.28 -0.62
C SER A 118 14.61 -16.71 0.04
N ASN A 119 14.62 -15.40 0.27
CA ASN A 119 13.49 -14.67 0.82
C ASN A 119 12.49 -14.19 -0.25
N ARG A 120 12.81 -14.35 -1.55
CA ARG A 120 11.90 -13.98 -2.64
C ARG A 120 10.59 -14.73 -2.60
N GLN A 121 10.62 -16.02 -2.25
CA GLN A 121 9.41 -16.83 -2.17
C GLN A 121 8.55 -16.42 -0.97
N ALA A 122 9.17 -16.07 0.16
CA ALA A 122 8.46 -15.57 1.32
C ALA A 122 7.75 -14.24 1.04
N VAL A 123 8.37 -13.33 0.28
CA VAL A 123 7.76 -12.04 -0.10
C VAL A 123 6.82 -12.19 -1.30
N LEU A 124 7.36 -12.46 -2.49
CA LEU A 124 6.59 -12.44 -3.75
C LEU A 124 5.68 -13.66 -3.89
N GLY A 125 6.08 -14.82 -3.37
CA GLY A 125 5.24 -16.02 -3.36
C GLY A 125 4.00 -15.84 -2.50
N SER A 126 4.19 -15.39 -1.25
CA SER A 126 3.08 -15.08 -0.35
C SER A 126 2.20 -13.94 -0.88
N ALA A 127 2.79 -12.93 -1.54
CA ALA A 127 2.01 -11.87 -2.17
C ALA A 127 1.07 -12.39 -3.27
N ARG A 128 1.55 -13.32 -4.11
CA ARG A 128 0.70 -13.99 -5.13
C ARG A 128 -0.38 -14.85 -4.49
N TYR A 129 -0.06 -15.59 -3.44
CA TYR A 129 -1.06 -16.38 -2.72
C TYR A 129 -2.11 -15.52 -2.04
N LEU A 130 -1.70 -14.40 -1.44
CA LEU A 130 -2.61 -13.43 -0.84
C LEU A 130 -3.53 -12.83 -1.89
N SER A 131 -2.98 -12.44 -3.06
CA SER A 131 -3.77 -11.90 -4.17
C SER A 131 -4.86 -12.88 -4.60
N LYS A 132 -4.50 -14.16 -4.78
CA LYS A 132 -5.45 -15.22 -5.11
C LYS A 132 -6.48 -15.45 -4.00
N TRP A 133 -6.05 -15.44 -2.73
CA TRP A 133 -6.96 -15.65 -1.61
C TRP A 133 -8.02 -14.55 -1.54
N LEU A 134 -7.66 -13.30 -1.84
CA LEU A 134 -8.61 -12.17 -1.90
C LEU A 134 -9.66 -12.36 -3.02
N ASP A 135 -9.28 -12.91 -4.17
CA ASP A 135 -10.22 -13.25 -5.25
C ASP A 135 -11.20 -14.35 -4.83
N GLU A 136 -10.73 -15.34 -4.06
CA GLU A 136 -11.54 -16.45 -3.57
C GLU A 136 -12.44 -16.05 -2.39
N HIS A 137 -12.14 -14.95 -1.70
CA HIS A 137 -12.81 -14.49 -0.49
C HIS A 137 -13.19 -13.00 -0.55
N PRO A 138 -13.98 -12.56 -1.55
CA PRO A 138 -14.36 -11.17 -1.68
C PRO A 138 -15.23 -10.73 -0.49
N VAL A 139 -15.00 -9.52 -0.01
CA VAL A 139 -15.86 -8.86 0.97
C VAL A 139 -16.54 -7.67 0.32
N ASN A 140 -17.85 -7.54 0.57
CA ASN A 140 -18.72 -6.49 0.01
C ASN A 140 -18.86 -5.31 0.96
#